data_AF-A0A534A5T4-F1
#
_entry.id   AF-A0A534A5T4-F1
#
_cell.length_a   1.000
_cell.length_b   1.000
_cell.length_c   1.000
_cell.angle_alpha   90.00
_cell.angle_beta   90.00
_cell.angle_gamma   90.00
#
_symmetry.space_group_name_H-M   'P 1'
#
loop_
_entity.id
_entity.type
_entity.pdbx_description
1 polymer ?
#
loop_
_entity_poly.entity_id
_entity_poly.type
_entity_poly.pdbx_seq_one_letter_code
_entity_poly.pdbx_strand_id
1 'polypeptide(L)'
;AGLETLSEELGSLETLSREDQLRLLDQTLSELKDSPAEMQAVLGAWRRGDAARLAALLAREYRAFPALYRPLVTERNQRWLPQIEQLLHDERNCLVIVGALHLVGEGGLLELLRKDGFTPQQLN
;
A
#
# COMPACT_ATOMS: atom_id res chain seq x y z
N ALA A 1 4.00 -17.00 -8.07
CA ALA A 1 2.58 -16.58 -8.20
C ALA A 1 2.45 -15.16 -7.66
N GLY A 2 1.45 -14.39 -8.11
CA GLY A 2 1.10 -13.10 -7.50
C GLY A 2 0.27 -13.29 -6.23
N LEU A 3 0.18 -12.25 -5.40
CA LEU A 3 -0.65 -12.25 -4.18
C LEU A 3 -2.15 -12.04 -4.49
N GLU A 4 -2.46 -11.63 -5.72
CA GLU A 4 -3.79 -11.53 -6.28
C GLU A 4 -3.73 -11.53 -7.82
N THR A 5 -4.90 -11.64 -8.44
CA THR A 5 -5.17 -11.56 -9.87
C THR A 5 -5.64 -10.17 -10.29
N LEU A 6 -5.53 -9.86 -11.58
CA LEU A 6 -6.04 -8.60 -12.14
C LEU A 6 -7.55 -8.42 -11.87
N SER A 7 -8.33 -9.50 -11.93
CA SER A 7 -9.77 -9.44 -11.68
C SER A 7 -10.10 -9.10 -10.22
N GLU A 8 -9.30 -9.56 -9.26
CA GLU A 8 -9.47 -9.21 -7.84
C GLU A 8 -9.12 -7.74 -7.57
N GLU A 9 -8.07 -7.23 -8.22
CA GLU A 9 -7.70 -5.83 -8.13
C GLU A 9 -8.78 -4.92 -8.74
N LEU A 10 -9.23 -5.21 -9.97
CA LEU A 10 -10.30 -4.45 -10.64
C LEU A 10 -11.62 -4.56 -9.89
N GLY A 11 -11.96 -5.74 -9.37
CA GLY A 11 -13.16 -5.94 -8.55
C GLY A 11 -13.15 -5.06 -7.29
N SER A 12 -11.98 -4.71 -6.74
CA SER A 12 -11.86 -3.79 -5.60
C SER A 12 -12.20 -2.34 -5.97
N LEU A 13 -12.09 -1.96 -7.25
CA LEU A 13 -12.54 -0.66 -7.77
C LEU A 13 -14.04 -0.66 -8.09
N GLU A 14 -14.58 -1.79 -8.54
CA GLU A 14 -16.00 -1.95 -8.87
C GLU A 14 -16.91 -1.85 -7.64
N THR A 15 -16.40 -2.15 -6.44
CA THR A 15 -17.15 -2.03 -5.18
C THR A 15 -17.28 -0.59 -4.68
N LEU A 16 -16.53 0.36 -5.26
CA LEU A 16 -16.61 1.77 -4.90
C LEU A 16 -18.00 2.34 -5.24
N SER A 17 -18.52 3.19 -4.36
CA SER A 17 -19.74 3.93 -4.65
C SER A 17 -19.53 4.85 -5.86
N ARG A 18 -20.60 5.19 -6.58
CA ARG A 18 -20.51 6.15 -7.71
C ARG A 18 -19.89 7.49 -7.28
N GLU A 19 -20.15 7.93 -6.06
CA GLU A 19 -19.56 9.14 -5.50
C GLU A 19 -18.04 8.99 -5.32
N ASP A 20 -17.58 7.87 -4.75
CA ASP A 20 -16.14 7.61 -4.56
C ASP A 20 -15.41 7.42 -5.89
N GLN A 21 -16.05 6.80 -6.89
CA GLN A 21 -15.50 6.69 -8.25
C GLN A 21 -15.29 8.07 -8.89
N LEU A 22 -16.24 9.00 -8.73
CA LEU A 22 -16.10 10.38 -9.21
C LEU A 22 -14.99 11.12 -8.46
N ARG A 23 -14.88 10.94 -7.14
CA ARG A 23 -13.77 11.52 -6.36
C ARG A 23 -12.41 10.97 -6.79
N LEU A 24 -12.30 9.68 -7.09
CA LEU A 24 -11.07 9.07 -7.61
C LEU A 24 -10.68 9.69 -8.96
N LEU A 25 -11.66 9.93 -9.84
CA LEU A 25 -11.42 10.61 -11.12
C LEU A 25 -10.92 12.05 -10.91
N ASP A 26 -11.61 12.83 -10.06
CA ASP A 26 -11.21 14.21 -9.76
C ASP A 26 -9.82 14.30 -9.14
N GLN A 27 -9.50 13.34 -8.25
CA GLN A 27 -8.17 13.21 -7.65
C GLN A 27 -7.11 12.91 -8.70
N THR A 28 -7.34 11.91 -9.57
CA THR A 28 -6.43 11.56 -10.67
C THR A 28 -6.18 12.78 -11.58
N LEU A 29 -7.22 13.56 -11.89
CA LEU A 29 -7.10 14.77 -12.70
C LEU A 29 -6.35 15.90 -11.98
N SER A 30 -6.42 15.95 -10.65
CA SER A 30 -5.69 16.92 -9.83
C SER A 30 -4.22 16.56 -9.72
N GLU A 31 -3.90 15.28 -9.52
CA GLU A 31 -2.53 14.76 -9.44
C GLU A 31 -1.74 14.96 -10.74
N LEU A 32 -2.40 14.97 -11.89
CA LEU A 32 -1.76 15.36 -13.17
C LEU A 32 -1.18 16.78 -13.16
N LYS A 33 -1.61 17.63 -12.21
CA LYS A 33 -1.14 19.00 -12.04
C LYS A 33 -0.11 19.12 -10.92
N ASP A 34 0.21 18.03 -10.22
CA ASP A 34 1.10 18.07 -9.07
C ASP A 34 2.53 18.44 -9.48
N SER A 35 3.20 19.13 -8.56
CA SER A 35 4.58 19.55 -8.76
C SER A 35 5.52 18.35 -8.65
N PRO A 36 6.55 18.24 -9.53
CA PRO A 36 7.62 17.25 -9.40
C PRO A 36 8.25 17.18 -7.99
N ALA A 37 8.16 18.26 -7.21
CA ALA A 37 8.70 18.34 -5.85
C ALA A 37 8.09 17.30 -4.88
N GLU A 38 6.79 17.02 -4.97
CA GLU A 38 6.13 16.06 -4.06
C GLU A 38 6.60 14.63 -4.35
N MET A 39 6.65 14.27 -5.65
CA MET A 39 7.19 13.00 -6.10
C MET A 39 8.67 12.82 -5.68
N GLN A 40 9.49 13.88 -5.77
CA GLN A 40 10.88 13.83 -5.31
C GLN A 40 11.00 13.60 -3.80
N ALA A 41 10.07 14.13 -2.99
CA ALA A 41 10.06 13.88 -1.55
C ALA A 41 9.75 12.41 -1.23
N VAL A 42 8.78 11.79 -1.94
CA VAL A 42 8.45 10.37 -1.80
C VAL A 42 9.62 9.49 -2.21
N LEU A 43 10.22 9.76 -3.39
CA LEU A 43 11.39 9.03 -3.88
C LEU A 43 12.59 9.16 -2.94
N GLY A 44 12.81 10.35 -2.38
CA GLY A 44 13.86 10.60 -1.41
C GLY A 44 13.68 9.81 -0.12
N ALA A 45 12.45 9.73 0.42
CA ALA A 45 12.14 8.93 1.59
C ALA A 45 12.32 7.43 1.31
N TRP A 46 11.81 6.95 0.16
CA TRP A 46 11.96 5.56 -0.28
C TRP A 46 13.42 5.13 -0.38
N ARG A 47 14.26 5.91 -1.08
CA ARG A 47 15.68 5.57 -1.30
C ARG A 47 16.51 5.47 -0.01
N ARG A 48 16.14 6.21 1.04
CA ARG A 48 16.81 6.15 2.34
C ARG A 48 16.15 5.13 3.29
N GLY A 49 15.09 4.46 2.85
CA GLY A 49 14.26 3.60 3.68
C GLY A 49 13.65 4.31 4.89
N ASP A 50 13.36 5.60 4.76
CA ASP A 50 12.71 6.40 5.81
C ASP A 50 11.20 6.09 5.82
N ALA A 51 10.87 4.93 6.40
CA ALA A 51 9.50 4.41 6.45
C ALA A 51 8.54 5.37 7.16
N ALA A 52 9.01 6.10 8.18
CA ALA A 52 8.20 7.07 8.91
C ALA A 52 7.87 8.29 8.04
N ARG A 53 8.86 8.85 7.33
CA ARG A 53 8.62 9.95 6.39
C ARG A 53 7.74 9.52 5.23
N LEU A 54 7.97 8.32 4.70
CA LEU A 54 7.16 7.76 3.63
C LEU A 54 5.70 7.59 4.06
N ALA A 55 5.48 7.03 5.27
CA ALA A 55 4.14 6.95 5.86
C ALA A 55 3.48 8.33 5.97
N ALA A 56 4.19 9.34 6.47
CA ALA A 56 3.65 10.68 6.65
C ALA A 56 3.29 11.37 5.32
N LEU A 57 4.10 11.17 4.28
CA LEU A 57 3.84 11.71 2.94
C LEU A 57 2.60 11.05 2.32
N LEU A 58 2.51 9.72 2.41
CA LEU A 58 1.40 8.95 1.82
C LEU A 58 0.10 9.07 2.64
N ALA A 59 0.17 9.21 3.97
CA ALA A 59 -0.99 9.35 4.84
C ALA A 59 -1.86 10.58 4.55
N ARG A 60 -1.34 11.58 3.83
CA ARG A 60 -2.14 12.73 3.36
C ARG A 60 -3.25 12.25 2.42
N GLU A 61 -2.93 11.38 1.48
CA GLU A 61 -3.87 10.84 0.50
C GLU A 61 -4.91 9.93 1.17
N TYR A 62 -4.48 9.13 2.16
CA TYR A 62 -5.38 8.27 2.94
C TYR A 62 -6.46 9.07 3.65
N ARG A 63 -6.06 10.14 4.33
CA ARG A 63 -6.97 10.95 5.13
C ARG A 63 -7.92 11.75 4.26
N ALA A 64 -7.48 12.13 3.06
CA ALA A 64 -8.34 12.81 2.11
C ALA A 64 -9.40 11.85 1.51
N PHE A 65 -9.07 10.56 1.36
CA PHE A 65 -9.94 9.60 0.66
C PHE A 65 -10.01 8.20 1.33
N PRO A 66 -10.54 8.09 2.56
CA PRO A 66 -10.58 6.82 3.29
C PRO A 66 -11.38 5.72 2.58
N ALA A 67 -12.43 6.10 1.84
CA ALA A 67 -13.27 5.18 1.06
C ALA A 67 -12.52 4.56 -0.14
N LEU A 68 -11.49 5.21 -0.66
CA LEU A 68 -10.60 4.66 -1.69
C LEU A 68 -9.50 3.81 -1.07
N TYR A 69 -8.95 4.28 0.04
CA TYR A 69 -7.81 3.63 0.67
C TYR A 69 -8.12 2.23 1.21
N ARG A 70 -9.28 2.07 1.86
CA ARG A 70 -9.69 0.81 2.48
C ARG A 70 -9.72 -0.37 1.49
N PRO A 71 -10.49 -0.33 0.38
CA PRO A 71 -10.53 -1.45 -0.58
C PRO A 71 -9.22 -1.60 -1.38
N LEU A 72 -8.51 -0.50 -1.64
CA LEU A 72 -7.31 -0.53 -2.49
C LEU A 72 -6.01 -0.87 -1.76
N VAL A 73 -6.00 -0.88 -0.43
CA VAL A 73 -4.79 -1.21 0.34
C VAL A 73 -5.09 -2.03 1.58
N THR A 74 -5.93 -1.56 2.50
CA THR A 74 -6.13 -2.26 3.79
C THR A 74 -6.71 -3.66 3.57
N GLU A 75 -7.78 -3.78 2.79
CA GLU A 75 -8.43 -5.07 2.53
C GLU A 75 -7.55 -5.99 1.67
N ARG A 76 -6.77 -5.41 0.74
CA ARG A 76 -5.74 -6.14 -0.02
C ARG A 76 -4.65 -6.70 0.89
N ASN A 77 -4.10 -5.89 1.78
CA ASN A 77 -3.09 -6.32 2.75
C ASN A 77 -3.61 -7.46 3.63
N GLN A 78 -4.87 -7.38 4.09
CA GLN A 78 -5.51 -8.44 4.87
C GLN A 78 -5.67 -9.73 4.08
N ARG A 79 -6.03 -9.66 2.79
CA ARG A 79 -6.09 -10.84 1.89
C ARG A 79 -4.73 -11.45 1.61
N TRP A 80 -3.68 -10.62 1.53
CA TRP A 80 -2.32 -11.06 1.22
C TRP A 80 -1.59 -11.62 2.42
N LEU A 81 -1.88 -11.14 3.63
CA LEU A 81 -1.15 -11.48 4.85
C LEU A 81 -1.04 -13.00 5.08
N PRO A 82 -2.11 -13.82 5.01
CA PRO A 82 -1.99 -15.27 5.18
C PRO A 82 -1.10 -15.94 4.13
N GLN A 83 -1.08 -15.42 2.90
CA GLN A 83 -0.21 -15.94 1.83
C GLN A 83 1.25 -15.59 2.11
N ILE A 84 1.52 -14.38 2.58
CA ILE A 84 2.86 -13.93 2.98
C ILE A 84 3.35 -14.77 4.16
N GLU A 85 2.51 -15.00 5.17
CA GLU A 85 2.85 -15.85 6.31
C GLU A 85 3.17 -17.28 5.87
N GLN A 86 2.42 -17.86 4.94
CA GLN A 86 2.74 -19.18 4.38
C GLN A 86 4.11 -19.20 3.70
N LEU A 87 4.45 -18.15 2.94
CA LEU A 87 5.77 -18.02 2.33
C LEU A 87 6.89 -17.90 3.37
N LEU A 88 6.65 -17.24 4.50
CA LEU A 88 7.61 -17.09 5.60
C LEU A 88 7.88 -18.40 6.35
N HIS A 89 6.95 -19.37 6.30
CA HIS A 89 7.12 -20.69 6.91
C HIS A 89 7.72 -21.74 5.94
N ASP A 90 7.90 -21.40 4.65
CA ASP A 90 8.61 -22.24 3.68
C ASP A 90 10.13 -22.18 3.96
N GLU A 91 10.85 -23.25 3.68
CA GLU A 91 12.32 -23.31 3.86
C GLU A 91 13.08 -22.51 2.79
N ARG A 92 12.39 -22.00 1.77
CA ARG A 92 12.99 -21.23 0.67
C ARG A 92 12.87 -19.73 0.92
N ASN A 93 13.93 -19.00 0.54
CA ASN A 93 13.88 -17.54 0.51
C ASN A 93 12.83 -17.04 -0.50
N CYS A 94 11.95 -16.14 -0.07
CA CYS A 94 10.96 -15.49 -0.92
C CYS A 94 11.24 -13.98 -1.06
N LEU A 95 10.94 -13.41 -2.23
CA LEU A 95 10.89 -11.96 -2.45
C LEU A 95 9.45 -11.56 -2.79
N VAL A 96 8.87 -10.70 -1.97
CA VAL A 96 7.54 -10.12 -2.18
C VAL A 96 7.71 -8.66 -2.62
N ILE A 97 7.16 -8.31 -3.79
CA ILE A 97 7.22 -6.95 -4.34
C ILE A 97 5.81 -6.37 -4.31
N VAL A 98 5.66 -5.23 -3.65
CA VAL A 98 4.39 -4.50 -3.51
C VAL A 98 4.61 -3.01 -3.69
N GLY A 99 3.53 -2.25 -3.94
CA GLY A 99 3.59 -0.80 -3.92
C GLY A 99 3.96 -0.26 -2.53
N ALA A 100 4.66 0.87 -2.49
CA ALA A 100 5.15 1.49 -1.25
C ALA A 100 4.02 1.76 -0.23
N LEU A 101 2.83 2.07 -0.73
CA LEU A 101 1.60 2.29 0.03
C LEU A 101 1.22 1.09 0.91
N HIS A 102 1.52 -0.13 0.46
CA HIS A 102 1.18 -1.34 1.20
C HIS A 102 2.08 -1.60 2.40
N LEU A 103 3.25 -0.96 2.50
CA LEU A 103 4.24 -1.27 3.53
C LEU A 103 4.08 -0.44 4.80
N VAL A 104 3.62 0.80 4.68
CA VAL A 104 3.72 1.82 5.74
C VAL A 104 2.34 2.32 6.19
N GLY A 105 2.28 2.84 7.41
CA GLY A 105 1.04 3.37 7.99
C GLY A 105 0.15 2.31 8.63
N GLU A 106 -1.01 2.75 9.10
CA GLU A 106 -2.00 1.89 9.74
C GLU A 106 -2.58 0.87 8.74
N GLY A 107 -2.55 -0.40 9.12
CA GLY A 107 -2.94 -1.52 8.27
C GLY A 107 -1.90 -1.85 7.18
N GLY A 108 -0.70 -1.28 7.25
CA GLY A 108 0.42 -1.65 6.37
C GLY A 108 0.98 -3.04 6.71
N LEU A 109 1.51 -3.74 5.71
CA LEU A 109 2.05 -5.10 5.86
C LEU A 109 3.11 -5.21 6.96
N LEU A 110 3.99 -4.21 7.12
CA LEU A 110 5.01 -4.23 8.17
C LEU A 110 4.42 -4.08 9.57
N GLU A 111 3.28 -3.39 9.72
CA GLU A 111 2.56 -3.31 10.99
C GLU A 111 1.85 -4.63 11.28
N LEU A 112 1.16 -5.20 10.29
CA LEU A 112 0.44 -6.46 10.41
C LEU A 112 1.38 -7.62 10.77
N LEU A 113 2.50 -7.76 10.06
CA LEU A 113 3.51 -8.78 10.38
C LEU A 113 4.07 -8.64 11.80
N ARG A 114 4.26 -7.41 12.31
CA ARG A 114 4.67 -7.21 13.71
C ARG A 114 3.61 -7.65 14.71
N LYS A 115 2.32 -7.43 14.39
CA LYS A 115 1.20 -7.89 15.22
C LYS A 115 1.14 -9.42 15.29
N ASP A 116 1.54 -10.10 14.22
CA ASP A 116 1.61 -11.56 14.15
C ASP A 116 2.93 -12.15 14.68
N GLY A 117 3.74 -11.34 15.35
CA GLY A 117 4.95 -11.79 16.07
C GLY A 117 6.21 -11.84 15.21
N PHE A 118 6.16 -11.43 13.95
CA PHE A 118 7.36 -11.30 13.13
C PHE A 118 8.16 -10.05 13.51
N THR A 119 9.46 -10.08 13.23
CA THR A 119 10.36 -8.94 13.44
C THR A 119 10.94 -8.48 12.09
N PRO A 120 10.23 -7.62 11.33
CA PRO A 120 10.76 -7.11 10.07
C PRO A 120 12.05 -6.33 10.28
N GLN A 121 13.06 -6.64 9.49
CA GLN A 121 14.34 -5.94 9.49
C GLN A 121 14.55 -5.23 8.15
N GLN A 122 14.94 -3.96 8.22
CA GLN A 122 15.38 -3.23 7.05
C GLN A 122 16.79 -3.71 6.68
N LEU A 123 16.97 -4.15 5.45
CA LEU A 123 18.27 -4.51 4.90
C LEU A 123 18.92 -3.25 4.31
N ASN A 124 20.18 -3.00 4.69
CA ASN A 124 20.98 -1.86 4.24
C ASN A 124 21.66 -2.14 2.90
#